data_AF-A0A2V8FAS2-F1
#
_entry.id   AF-A0A2V8FAS2-F1
#
_cell.length_a   1.000
_cell.length_b   1.000
_cell.length_c   1.000
_cell.angle_alpha   90.00
_cell.angle_beta   90.00
_cell.angle_gamma   90.00
#
_symmetry.space_group_name_H-M   'P 1'
#
loop_
_entity.id
_entity.type
_entity.pdbx_description
1 polymer ?
#
loop_
_entity_poly.entity_id
_entity_poly.type
_entity_poly.pdbx_seq_one_letter_code
_entity_poly.pdbx_strand_id
1 'polypeptide(L)'
;MEGEAPVRVAQLMREIEEDARRDRRKQLLAHGGPHEYEDPEVYAIVDGILRRAVEALDRPASLFPEVLEDENQWRLELPLRYSSHRPVVGPVLLFIKRRMLLPMFRWLYEYSLENFRRQQYVNRLLFACVEELAIENARLRKMMARPASQGAAPASGQPAPRP
;
A
#
# COMPACT_ATOMS: atom_id res chain seq x y z
N MET A 1 -37.66 -38.10 -0.95
CA MET A 1 -36.79 -37.54 0.10
C MET A 1 -35.44 -37.32 -0.55
N GLU A 2 -35.30 -36.17 -1.20
CA GLU A 2 -34.11 -35.76 -1.93
C GLU A 2 -33.05 -35.28 -0.95
N GLY A 3 -31.88 -35.90 -0.99
CA GLY A 3 -30.72 -35.49 -0.20
C GLY A 3 -30.10 -34.24 -0.81
N GLU A 4 -30.18 -33.13 -0.10
CA GLU A 4 -29.40 -31.93 -0.33
C GLU A 4 -27.91 -32.31 -0.26
N ALA A 5 -27.29 -32.50 -1.42
CA ALA A 5 -25.87 -32.73 -1.52
C ALA A 5 -25.13 -31.51 -0.95
N PRO A 6 -24.07 -31.70 -0.13
CA PRO A 6 -23.36 -30.58 0.47
C PRO A 6 -22.75 -29.73 -0.65
N VAL A 7 -23.37 -28.60 -0.94
CA VAL A 7 -22.74 -27.52 -1.70
C VAL A 7 -21.44 -27.24 -0.95
N ARG A 8 -20.31 -27.61 -1.58
CA ARG A 8 -18.98 -27.45 -1.01
C ARG A 8 -18.80 -25.97 -0.73
N VAL A 9 -18.79 -25.59 0.55
CA VAL A 9 -18.63 -24.19 1.02
C VAL A 9 -17.49 -23.48 0.28
N ALA A 10 -16.41 -24.20 -0.06
CA ALA A 10 -15.30 -23.68 -0.84
C ALA A 10 -15.70 -23.19 -2.25
N GLN A 11 -16.63 -23.85 -2.92
CA GLN A 11 -17.13 -23.46 -4.23
C GLN A 11 -18.01 -22.21 -4.12
N LEU A 12 -18.93 -22.19 -3.13
CA LEU A 12 -19.76 -21.02 -2.85
C LEU A 12 -18.92 -19.79 -2.48
N MET A 13 -17.88 -19.96 -1.67
CA MET A 13 -16.98 -18.86 -1.30
C MET A 13 -16.21 -18.30 -2.49
N ARG A 14 -15.81 -19.15 -3.45
CA ARG A 14 -15.18 -18.67 -4.70
C ARG A 14 -16.16 -17.89 -5.55
N GLU A 15 -17.40 -18.39 -5.71
CA GLU A 15 -18.44 -17.68 -6.47
C GLU A 15 -18.73 -16.30 -5.86
N ILE A 16 -18.84 -16.22 -4.52
CA ILE A 16 -19.02 -14.95 -3.81
C ILE A 16 -17.83 -14.01 -4.01
N GLU A 17 -16.58 -14.51 -3.92
CA GLU A 17 -15.39 -13.68 -4.12
C GLU A 17 -15.32 -13.15 -5.57
N GLU A 18 -15.69 -13.97 -6.54
CA GLU A 18 -15.79 -13.56 -7.95
C GLU A 18 -16.87 -12.50 -8.17
N ASP A 19 -18.05 -12.66 -7.57
CA ASP A 19 -19.12 -11.68 -7.62
C ASP A 19 -18.71 -10.34 -7.01
N ALA A 20 -18.14 -10.37 -5.80
CA ALA A 20 -17.64 -9.18 -5.14
C ALA A 20 -16.56 -8.46 -5.97
N ARG A 21 -15.69 -9.23 -6.62
CA ARG A 21 -14.66 -8.69 -7.52
C ARG A 21 -15.27 -8.04 -8.76
N ARG A 22 -16.26 -8.68 -9.38
CA ARG A 22 -17.00 -8.14 -10.54
C ARG A 22 -17.70 -6.83 -10.19
N ASP A 23 -18.37 -6.79 -9.04
CA ASP A 23 -19.11 -5.61 -8.61
C ASP A 23 -18.17 -4.45 -8.26
N ARG A 24 -17.04 -4.72 -7.59
CA ARG A 24 -16.03 -3.69 -7.33
C ARG A 24 -15.46 -3.11 -8.62
N ARG A 25 -15.15 -3.95 -9.62
CA ARG A 25 -14.67 -3.49 -10.93
C ARG A 25 -15.70 -2.61 -11.65
N LYS A 26 -16.97 -3.03 -11.66
CA LYS A 26 -18.08 -2.24 -12.24
C LYS A 26 -18.21 -0.88 -11.56
N GLN A 27 -18.18 -0.84 -10.23
CA GLN A 27 -18.23 0.40 -9.47
C GLN A 27 -17.03 1.28 -9.81
N LEU A 28 -15.82 0.72 -9.86
CA LEU A 28 -14.61 1.48 -10.11
C LEU A 28 -14.61 2.11 -11.52
N LEU A 29 -15.06 1.37 -12.54
CA LEU A 29 -15.27 1.91 -13.89
C LEU A 29 -16.36 2.99 -13.91
N ALA A 30 -17.47 2.79 -13.18
CA ALA A 30 -18.56 3.77 -13.11
C ALA A 30 -18.13 5.10 -12.46
N HIS A 31 -17.10 5.10 -11.61
CA HIS A 31 -16.56 6.30 -10.96
C HIS A 31 -15.38 6.91 -11.73
N GLY A 32 -15.15 6.51 -12.98
CA GLY A 32 -14.08 7.06 -13.83
C GLY A 32 -12.71 6.44 -13.59
N GLY A 33 -12.67 5.17 -13.17
CA GLY A 33 -11.43 4.40 -13.08
C GLY A 33 -10.73 4.22 -14.44
N PRO A 34 -9.44 3.83 -14.44
CA PRO A 34 -8.66 3.60 -15.66
C PRO A 34 -9.34 2.63 -16.64
N HIS A 35 -9.27 2.95 -17.95
CA HIS A 35 -9.87 2.13 -19.02
C HIS A 35 -9.25 0.73 -19.11
N GLU A 36 -8.01 0.56 -18.67
CA GLU A 36 -7.31 -0.72 -18.62
C GLU A 36 -8.01 -1.75 -17.72
N TYR A 37 -8.87 -1.30 -16.79
CA TYR A 37 -9.69 -2.19 -15.95
C TYR A 37 -10.95 -2.72 -16.64
N GLU A 38 -11.22 -2.33 -17.89
CA GLU A 38 -12.20 -3.02 -18.73
C GLU A 38 -11.78 -4.48 -18.96
N ASP A 39 -10.46 -4.75 -19.02
CA ASP A 39 -9.91 -6.09 -19.08
C ASP A 39 -10.00 -6.80 -17.71
N PRO A 40 -10.76 -7.91 -17.60
CA PRO A 40 -10.88 -8.68 -16.37
C PRO A 40 -9.56 -9.21 -15.81
N GLU A 41 -8.64 -9.60 -16.69
CA GLU A 41 -7.38 -10.23 -16.32
C GLU A 41 -6.41 -9.19 -15.76
N VAL A 42 -6.32 -8.03 -16.43
CA VAL A 42 -5.53 -6.88 -15.97
C VAL A 42 -6.01 -6.44 -14.59
N TYR A 43 -7.32 -6.27 -14.41
CA TYR A 43 -7.89 -5.91 -13.12
C TYR A 43 -7.56 -6.95 -12.03
N ALA A 44 -7.67 -8.25 -12.34
CA ALA A 44 -7.37 -9.32 -11.37
C ALA A 44 -5.90 -9.35 -10.95
N ILE A 45 -4.98 -9.09 -11.89
CA ILE A 45 -3.55 -8.97 -11.60
C ILE A 45 -3.30 -7.78 -10.66
N VAL A 46 -3.83 -6.61 -10.99
CA VAL A 46 -3.65 -5.38 -10.20
C VAL A 46 -4.30 -5.50 -8.81
N ASP A 47 -5.52 -6.02 -8.70
CA ASP A 47 -6.19 -6.29 -7.42
C ASP A 47 -5.36 -7.25 -6.55
N GLY A 48 -4.73 -8.25 -7.16
CA GLY A 48 -3.80 -9.16 -6.49
C GLY A 48 -2.55 -8.47 -5.96
N ILE A 49 -1.90 -7.60 -6.75
CA ILE A 49 -0.73 -6.82 -6.33
C ILE A 49 -1.08 -5.92 -5.14
N LEU A 50 -2.17 -5.16 -5.26
CA LEU A 50 -2.62 -4.23 -4.23
C LEU A 50 -2.97 -4.96 -2.93
N ARG A 51 -3.65 -6.10 -3.02
CA ARG A 51 -3.98 -6.92 -1.84
C ARG A 51 -2.73 -7.43 -1.15
N ARG A 52 -1.72 -7.89 -1.91
CA ARG A 52 -0.44 -8.33 -1.32
C ARG A 52 0.33 -7.17 -0.68
N ALA A 53 0.31 -5.98 -1.28
CA ALA A 53 0.90 -4.79 -0.69
C ALA A 53 0.21 -4.40 0.64
N VAL A 54 -1.11 -4.49 0.72
CA VAL A 54 -1.86 -4.28 1.97
C VAL A 54 -1.50 -5.34 3.01
N GLU A 55 -1.38 -6.61 2.62
CA GLU A 55 -0.95 -7.68 3.54
C GLU A 55 0.51 -7.52 4.00
N ALA A 56 1.37 -6.94 3.16
CA ALA A 56 2.76 -6.65 3.48
C ALA A 56 2.91 -5.46 4.45
N LEU A 57 1.96 -4.51 4.42
CA LEU A 57 1.92 -3.36 5.34
C LEU A 57 1.87 -3.78 6.82
N ASP A 58 1.24 -4.92 7.13
CA ASP A 58 1.16 -5.49 8.48
C ASP A 58 2.43 -6.25 8.89
N ARG A 59 3.39 -6.46 7.97
CA ARG A 59 4.64 -7.18 8.26
C ARG A 59 5.78 -6.21 8.57
N PRO A 60 6.55 -6.45 9.65
CA PRO A 60 7.67 -5.57 10.03
C PRO A 60 8.89 -5.68 9.09
N ALA A 61 8.87 -6.61 8.12
CA ALA A 61 9.96 -6.84 7.18
C ALA A 61 9.63 -6.20 5.82
N SER A 62 9.72 -4.88 5.73
CA SER A 62 9.83 -4.16 4.45
C SER A 62 11.29 -3.77 4.24
N LEU A 63 11.74 -3.65 2.99
CA LEU A 63 13.10 -3.19 2.67
C LEU A 63 13.29 -1.67 2.83
N PHE A 64 12.19 -0.92 2.90
CA PHE A 64 12.17 0.54 2.99
C PHE A 64 12.75 1.18 4.28
N PRO A 65 12.81 0.54 5.47
CA PRO A 65 13.46 1.10 6.66
C PRO A 65 14.96 1.35 6.49
N GLU A 66 15.62 0.66 5.56
CA GLU A 66 17.07 0.81 5.32
C GLU A 66 17.38 1.93 4.30
N VAL A 67 16.42 2.27 3.42
CA VAL A 67 16.57 3.33 2.39
C VAL A 67 16.06 4.67 2.90
N LEU A 68 15.06 4.67 3.78
CA LEU A 68 14.55 5.84 4.46
C LEU A 68 15.14 5.86 5.87
N GLU A 69 16.17 6.69 6.08
CA GLU A 69 16.74 6.91 7.40
C GLU A 69 15.63 7.13 8.45
N ASP A 70 15.53 6.17 9.38
CA ASP A 70 14.77 6.20 10.63
C ASP A 70 13.24 6.48 10.48
N GLU A 71 12.39 5.51 10.85
CA GLU A 71 10.94 5.72 10.99
C GLU A 71 10.60 6.91 11.91
N ASN A 72 11.54 7.32 12.76
CA ASN A 72 11.43 8.48 13.64
C ASN A 72 11.71 9.83 12.96
N GLN A 73 12.44 9.90 11.83
CA GLN A 73 12.60 11.18 11.09
C GLN A 73 11.27 11.68 10.50
N TRP A 74 10.32 10.78 10.30
CA TRP A 74 8.98 11.07 9.78
C TRP A 74 7.95 11.33 10.89
N ARG A 75 8.35 11.20 12.16
CA ARG A 75 7.57 11.62 13.33
C ARG A 75 7.94 13.05 13.66
N LEU A 76 7.10 14.01 13.27
CA LEU A 76 7.16 15.36 13.82
C LEU A 76 6.77 15.32 15.31
N GLU A 77 7.74 15.05 16.17
CA GLU A 77 7.63 15.39 17.58
C GLU A 77 7.65 16.92 17.66
N LEU A 78 6.53 17.56 17.99
CA LEU A 78 6.53 18.99 18.32
C LEU A 78 6.85 19.14 19.82
N PRO A 79 8.10 19.46 20.21
CA PRO A 79 8.40 19.81 21.59
C PRO A 79 7.81 21.20 21.89
N LEU A 80 6.56 21.27 22.32
CA LEU A 80 5.96 22.53 22.78
C LEU A 80 6.51 22.90 24.16
N ARG A 81 7.58 23.70 24.19
CA ARG A 81 8.04 24.41 25.40
C ARG A 81 7.36 25.77 25.48
N TYR A 82 6.40 25.91 26.40
CA TYR A 82 5.77 27.20 26.71
C TYR A 82 6.49 27.89 27.86
N SER A 83 7.19 29.00 27.58
CA SER A 83 7.64 29.97 28.59
C SER A 83 6.81 31.24 28.44
N SER A 84 6.15 31.70 29.52
CA SER A 84 5.22 32.84 29.49
C SER A 84 5.64 33.87 30.52
N HIS A 85 6.09 35.05 30.07
CA HIS A 85 6.60 36.14 30.92
C HIS A 85 5.96 37.49 30.52
N ARG A 86 4.96 38.00 31.27
CA ARG A 86 4.68 39.43 31.59
C ARG A 86 3.29 39.69 32.21
N PRO A 87 3.10 40.72 33.07
CA PRO A 87 2.03 40.74 34.10
C PRO A 87 0.83 41.69 33.87
N VAL A 88 0.77 42.56 32.86
CA VAL A 88 -0.21 43.69 32.87
C VAL A 88 -1.36 43.58 31.85
N VAL A 89 -1.25 42.76 30.79
CA VAL A 89 -2.37 42.46 29.86
C VAL A 89 -3.22 41.27 30.36
N GLY A 90 -3.04 40.92 31.63
CA GLY A 90 -3.39 39.62 32.23
C GLY A 90 -4.82 39.12 31.99
N PRO A 91 -5.89 39.85 32.36
CA PRO A 91 -7.22 39.25 32.44
C PRO A 91 -7.85 38.92 31.07
N VAL A 92 -7.78 39.86 30.12
CA VAL A 92 -8.34 39.69 28.76
C VAL A 92 -7.53 38.68 27.97
N LEU A 93 -6.19 38.74 28.09
CA LEU A 93 -5.30 37.80 27.43
C LEU A 93 -5.41 36.40 28.05
N LEU A 94 -5.62 36.27 29.38
CA LEU A 94 -5.94 35.00 30.04
C LEU A 94 -7.31 34.47 29.61
N PHE A 95 -8.32 35.31 29.45
CA PHE A 95 -9.63 34.90 28.96
C PHE A 95 -9.57 34.38 27.52
N ILE A 96 -8.93 35.12 26.62
CA ILE A 96 -8.70 34.68 25.23
C ILE A 96 -7.85 33.41 25.20
N LYS A 97 -6.77 33.36 26.00
CA LYS A 97 -5.89 32.19 26.11
C LYS A 97 -6.65 30.95 26.57
N ARG A 98 -7.55 31.09 27.56
CA ARG A 98 -8.25 29.96 28.18
C ARG A 98 -9.52 29.55 27.44
N ARG A 99 -10.25 30.50 26.85
CA ARG A 99 -11.57 30.28 26.22
C ARG A 99 -11.50 30.03 24.72
N MET A 100 -10.49 30.57 24.04
CA MET A 100 -10.33 30.47 22.60
C MET A 100 -9.06 29.72 22.21
N LEU A 101 -7.87 30.12 22.70
CA LEU A 101 -6.62 29.45 22.32
C LEU A 101 -6.61 27.99 22.78
N LEU A 102 -6.83 27.68 24.06
CA LEU A 102 -6.76 26.29 24.54
C LEU A 102 -7.67 25.31 23.76
N PRO A 103 -8.98 25.57 23.57
CA PRO A 103 -9.82 24.66 22.79
C PRO A 103 -9.44 24.65 21.30
N MET A 104 -9.03 25.78 20.73
CA MET A 104 -8.59 25.84 19.32
C MET A 104 -7.29 25.09 19.09
N PHE A 105 -6.31 25.21 19.99
CA PHE A 105 -5.07 24.44 19.95
C PHE A 105 -5.31 22.97 20.23
N ARG A 106 -6.22 22.62 21.15
CA ARG A 106 -6.62 21.23 21.35
C ARG A 106 -7.25 20.65 20.09
N TRP A 107 -8.16 21.39 19.46
CA TRP A 107 -8.78 20.98 18.21
C TRP A 107 -7.78 20.87 17.06
N LEU A 108 -6.91 21.87 16.90
CA LEU A 108 -5.87 21.88 15.88
C LEU A 108 -4.87 20.74 16.10
N TYR A 109 -4.53 20.46 17.35
CA TYR A 109 -3.67 19.34 17.71
C TYR A 109 -4.34 18.00 17.38
N GLU A 110 -5.56 17.76 17.86
CA GLU A 110 -6.32 16.54 17.57
C GLU A 110 -6.52 16.35 16.06
N TYR A 111 -6.87 17.41 15.34
CA TYR A 111 -7.00 17.40 13.88
C TYR A 111 -5.66 17.11 13.20
N SER A 112 -4.59 17.80 13.57
CA SER A 112 -3.27 17.58 12.97
C SER A 112 -2.79 16.15 13.19
N LEU A 113 -2.94 15.62 14.41
CA LEU A 113 -2.54 14.27 14.78
C LEU A 113 -3.29 13.23 13.95
N GLU A 114 -4.61 13.39 13.77
CA GLU A 114 -5.41 12.48 12.95
C GLU A 114 -5.01 12.54 11.48
N ASN A 115 -4.76 13.74 10.93
CA ASN A 115 -4.29 13.88 9.55
C ASN A 115 -2.90 13.28 9.35
N PHE A 116 -1.97 13.48 10.29
CA PHE A 116 -0.65 12.88 10.21
C PHE A 116 -0.70 11.36 10.30
N ARG A 117 -1.54 10.79 11.16
CA ARG A 117 -1.76 9.33 11.21
C ARG A 117 -2.27 8.80 9.88
N ARG A 118 -3.23 9.48 9.26
CA ARG A 118 -3.75 9.11 7.93
C ARG A 118 -2.67 9.21 6.86
N GLN A 119 -1.87 10.28 6.87
CA GLN A 119 -0.75 10.45 5.94
C GLN A 119 0.31 9.36 6.13
N GLN A 120 0.67 9.03 7.37
CA GLN A 120 1.62 7.95 7.67
C GLN A 120 1.11 6.61 7.16
N TYR A 121 -0.17 6.30 7.37
CA TYR A 121 -0.79 5.09 6.83
C TYR A 121 -0.74 5.04 5.31
N VAL A 122 -1.16 6.13 4.63
CA VAL A 122 -1.14 6.21 3.16
C VAL A 122 0.28 6.09 2.62
N ASN A 123 1.26 6.76 3.22
CA ASN A 123 2.65 6.69 2.78
C ASN A 123 3.20 5.27 2.89
N ARG A 124 2.96 4.59 4.02
CA ARG A 124 3.39 3.20 4.21
C ARG A 124 2.71 2.26 3.20
N LEU A 125 1.42 2.46 2.94
CA LEU A 125 0.70 1.70 1.92
C LEU A 125 1.30 1.91 0.52
N LEU A 126 1.60 3.17 0.16
CA LEU A 126 2.25 3.48 -1.11
C LEU A 126 3.63 2.83 -1.23
N PHE A 127 4.44 2.84 -0.15
CA PHE A 127 5.73 2.15 -0.15
C PHE A 127 5.58 0.65 -0.35
N ALA A 128 4.62 0.01 0.32
CA ALA A 128 4.35 -1.42 0.13
C ALA A 128 3.91 -1.72 -1.32
N CYS A 129 3.08 -0.86 -1.93
CA CYS A 129 2.69 -0.98 -3.33
C CYS A 129 3.89 -0.84 -4.28
N VAL A 130 4.78 0.12 -4.02
CA VAL A 130 5.99 0.33 -4.82
C VAL A 130 6.96 -0.84 -4.67
N GLU A 131 7.14 -1.37 -3.45
CA GLU A 131 7.96 -2.55 -3.19
C GLU A 131 7.44 -3.77 -3.98
N GLU A 132 6.14 -4.04 -3.91
CA GLU A 132 5.53 -5.15 -4.63
C GLU A 132 5.67 -4.98 -6.16
N LEU A 133 5.45 -3.75 -6.68
CA LEU A 133 5.66 -3.44 -8.09
C LEU A 133 7.13 -3.63 -8.51
N ALA A 134 8.09 -3.25 -7.66
CA ALA A 134 9.51 -3.44 -7.92
C ALA A 134 9.88 -4.93 -7.95
N ILE A 135 9.34 -5.73 -7.03
CA ILE A 135 9.51 -7.19 -6.99
C ILE A 135 8.95 -7.82 -8.27
N GLU A 136 7.73 -7.45 -8.67
CA GLU A 136 7.13 -7.97 -9.89
C GLU A 136 7.92 -7.55 -11.14
N ASN A 137 8.35 -6.28 -11.22
CA ASN A 137 9.14 -5.80 -12.34
C ASN A 137 10.48 -6.56 -12.45
N ALA A 138 11.16 -6.78 -11.32
CA ALA A 138 12.40 -7.56 -11.26
C ALA A 138 12.16 -9.03 -11.67
N ARG A 139 11.05 -9.63 -11.25
CA ARG A 139 10.64 -10.99 -11.64
C ARG A 139 10.40 -11.07 -13.14
N LEU A 140 9.64 -10.13 -13.71
CA LEU A 140 9.36 -10.06 -15.16
C LEU A 140 10.66 -9.88 -15.97
N ARG A 141 11.55 -8.97 -15.55
CA ARG A 141 12.87 -8.79 -16.18
C ARG A 141 13.71 -10.06 -16.14
N LYS A 142 13.73 -10.78 -15.01
CA LYS A 142 14.42 -12.07 -14.88
C LYS A 142 13.83 -13.13 -15.80
N MET A 143 12.50 -13.18 -15.93
CA MET A 143 11.81 -14.09 -16.84
C MET A 143 12.12 -13.77 -18.31
N MET A 144 12.22 -12.49 -18.69
CA MET A 144 12.59 -12.06 -20.04
C MET A 144 14.09 -12.22 -20.35
N ALA A 145 14.97 -12.15 -19.35
CA ALA A 145 16.41 -12.37 -19.53
C ALA A 145 16.77 -13.87 -19.69
N ARG A 146 15.97 -14.77 -19.12
CA ARG A 146 16.15 -16.23 -19.21
C ARG A 146 16.02 -16.85 -20.61
N PRO A 147 15.10 -16.43 -21.50
CA PRO A 147 15.05 -16.93 -22.88
C PRO A 147 16.24 -16.46 -23.72
N ALA A 148 16.87 -15.32 -23.41
CA ALA A 148 18.05 -14.84 -24.14
C ALA A 148 19.31 -15.69 -23.86
N SER A 149 19.44 -16.29 -22.68
CA SER A 149 20.58 -17.13 -22.30
C SER A 149 20.44 -18.61 -22.69
N GLN A 150 19.22 -19.08 -23.03
CA GLN A 150 19.00 -20.44 -23.54
C GLN A 150 19.21 -20.57 -25.06
N GLY A 151 19.28 -19.46 -25.80
CA GLY A 151 19.61 -19.44 -27.23
C GLY A 151 21.12 -19.46 -27.53
N ALA A 152 21.97 -19.35 -26.52
CA ALA A 152 23.43 -19.39 -26.66
C ALA A 152 24.00 -20.70 -26.08
N ALA A 153 23.55 -21.84 -26.60
CA ALA A 153 24.30 -23.09 -26.42
C ALA A 153 25.53 -23.05 -27.36
N PRO A 154 26.76 -23.25 -26.87
CA PRO A 154 27.92 -23.39 -27.75
C PRO A 154 27.71 -24.63 -28.61
N ALA A 155 27.74 -24.44 -29.93
CA ALA A 155 27.74 -25.50 -30.91
C ALA A 155 28.78 -26.55 -30.48
N SER A 156 28.27 -27.73 -30.16
CA SER A 156 29.01 -28.96 -29.92
C SER A 156 30.08 -29.14 -30.99
N GLY A 157 31.32 -28.83 -30.63
CA GLY A 157 32.49 -29.21 -31.40
C GLY A 157 32.75 -30.70 -31.25
N GLN A 158 32.59 -31.42 -32.36
CA GLN A 158 33.03 -32.80 -32.65
C GLN A 158 32.26 -33.96 -32.02
N PRO A 159 32.13 -35.12 -32.73
CA PRO A 159 33.11 -35.68 -33.68
C PRO A 159 32.55 -36.05 -35.07
N ALA A 160 33.38 -35.94 -36.11
CA ALA A 160 33.14 -36.61 -37.39
C ALA A 160 34.15 -37.76 -37.55
N PRO A 161 33.69 -39.02 -37.67
CA PRO A 161 34.56 -40.16 -37.90
C PRO A 161 34.72 -40.50 -39.39
N ARG A 162 35.80 -41.25 -39.69
CA ARG A 162 36.08 -42.12 -40.86
C ARG A 162 36.92 -41.53 -41.99
N PRO A 163 37.59 -42.37 -42.81
CA PRO A 163 37.71 -43.85 -42.77
C PRO A 163 39.06 -44.40 -42.28
#